data_AF-A0A935N0K4-F1
#
_entry.id   AF-A0A935N0K4-F1
#
_cell.length_a   1.000
_cell.length_b   1.000
_cell.length_c   1.000
_cell.angle_alpha   90.00
_cell.angle_beta   90.00
_cell.angle_gamma   90.00
#
_symmetry.space_group_name_H-M   'P 1'
#
loop_
_entity.id
_entity.type
_entity.pdbx_description
1 polymer ?
#
loop_
_entity_poly.entity_id
_entity_poly.type
_entity_poly.pdbx_seq_one_letter_code
_entity_poly.pdbx_strand_id
1 'polypeptide(L)'
;MLKCLLFSKREAKITGLQGSFTNFVLISIVNVLSKYLYFKCFYFKIAFFLSLGFYGNLYASACSGDSLSRLETRLIAGIYQTRNQQHELNITQEQIRAQLVDSQLSKKQKAALDKNLKQLNLKAANLSKLEQAYLMLLSDSRKLIYKRDPDAQISLKRINKALSSLEKMQLPSGAEFKVLKNKEIPHASNKVYDQILDSPCQLTQNEEGSIWANEYSSFFEYTDPRISSYFKEQDFLECFARFIEVKKKYYLELKFVLHSPKASQIYGSIDPSNPARLDFLNGDFIYLETFALNTSEIEAGTGNTLITIQYKLDKEDLNYLSKNEVDAFTIIWTNGADRFEIIYLDVLKNLLECLKKRS
;
A
#
# COMPACT_ATOMS: atom_id res chain seq x y z
N MET A 1 -18.67 32.77 23.83
CA MET A 1 -17.99 33.78 24.67
C MET A 1 -18.92 34.51 25.65
N LEU A 2 -20.25 34.54 25.45
CA LEU A 2 -21.20 35.19 26.38
C LEU A 2 -21.72 34.30 27.54
N LYS A 3 -21.37 33.01 27.61
CA LYS A 3 -21.82 32.08 28.67
C LYS A 3 -20.84 31.89 29.84
N CYS A 4 -19.59 32.32 29.73
CA CYS A 4 -18.62 32.22 30.83
C CYS A 4 -18.67 33.40 31.82
N LEU A 5 -19.34 34.51 31.48
CA LEU A 5 -19.40 35.70 32.34
C LEU A 5 -20.48 35.62 33.44
N LEU A 6 -21.37 34.63 33.39
CA LEU A 6 -22.47 34.51 34.35
C LEU A 6 -22.14 33.67 35.60
N PHE A 7 -21.04 32.90 35.58
CA PHE A 7 -20.64 32.09 36.73
C PHE A 7 -19.80 32.84 37.77
N SER A 8 -19.13 33.94 37.40
CA SER A 8 -18.24 34.67 38.31
C SER A 8 -18.96 35.68 39.23
N LYS A 9 -20.25 35.93 39.04
CA LYS A 9 -20.99 36.97 39.79
C LYS A 9 -21.65 36.46 41.08
N ARG A 10 -21.61 35.15 41.36
CA ARG A 10 -22.30 34.54 42.51
C ARG A 10 -21.42 34.27 43.75
N GLU A 11 -20.10 34.36 43.66
CA GLU A 11 -19.22 34.11 44.81
C GLU A 11 -18.59 35.37 45.44
N ALA A 12 -18.73 36.55 44.82
CA ALA A 12 -18.16 37.80 45.34
C ALA A 12 -19.03 38.49 46.43
N LYS A 13 -19.73 37.72 47.27
CA LYS A 13 -20.54 38.26 48.38
C LYS A 13 -20.15 37.73 49.76
N ILE A 14 -19.08 36.94 49.90
CA ILE A 14 -18.71 36.30 51.18
C ILE A 14 -17.34 36.75 51.74
N THR A 15 -16.50 37.47 51.00
CA THR A 15 -15.23 37.97 51.56
C THR A 15 -15.11 39.48 51.38
N GLY A 16 -15.25 40.21 52.49
CA GLY A 16 -14.96 41.63 52.56
C GLY A 16 -13.46 41.86 52.38
N LEU A 17 -13.03 42.08 51.14
CA LEU A 17 -11.71 42.61 50.82
C LEU A 17 -11.88 43.75 49.80
N GLN A 18 -11.81 44.98 50.31
CA GLN A 18 -11.60 46.17 49.49
C GLN A 18 -10.13 46.20 49.08
N GLY A 19 -9.85 45.68 47.89
CA GLY A 19 -8.56 45.79 47.20
C GLY A 19 -8.81 46.05 45.72
N SER A 20 -8.09 47.01 45.15
CA SER A 20 -8.21 47.51 43.78
C SER A 20 -8.48 46.41 42.73
N PHE A 21 -9.69 46.43 42.19
CA PHE A 21 -10.21 45.47 41.20
C PHE A 21 -9.50 45.55 39.83
N THR A 22 -8.72 46.60 39.58
CA THR A 22 -8.11 46.83 38.25
C THR A 22 -6.86 45.99 38.02
N ASN A 23 -6.09 45.66 39.06
CA ASN A 23 -4.85 44.88 38.90
C ASN A 23 -5.11 43.36 38.79
N PHE A 24 -6.16 42.84 39.43
CA PHE A 24 -6.46 41.41 39.39
C PHE A 24 -7.06 40.95 38.05
N VAL A 25 -7.83 41.85 37.40
CA VAL A 25 -8.41 41.61 36.08
C VAL A 25 -7.33 41.67 34.99
N LEU A 26 -6.36 42.59 35.09
CA LEU A 26 -5.25 42.64 34.14
C LEU A 26 -4.36 41.39 34.20
N ILE A 27 -4.01 40.89 35.40
CA ILE A 27 -3.18 39.69 35.55
C ILE A 27 -3.92 38.44 35.03
N SER A 28 -5.22 38.34 35.24
CA SER A 28 -6.03 37.23 34.72
C SER A 28 -6.18 37.29 33.20
N ILE A 29 -6.37 38.48 32.62
CA ILE A 29 -6.45 38.65 31.15
C ILE A 29 -5.08 38.38 30.50
N VAL A 30 -3.97 38.82 31.11
CA VAL A 30 -2.62 38.54 30.61
C VAL A 30 -2.29 37.05 30.70
N ASN A 31 -2.70 36.33 31.75
CA ASN A 31 -2.49 34.89 31.84
C ASN A 31 -3.40 34.08 30.89
N VAL A 32 -4.63 34.52 30.64
CA VAL A 32 -5.53 33.89 29.67
C VAL A 32 -5.07 34.19 28.24
N LEU A 33 -4.66 35.42 27.92
CA LEU A 33 -4.10 35.78 26.61
C LEU A 33 -2.72 35.15 26.39
N SER A 34 -1.88 35.03 27.41
CA SER A 34 -0.60 34.31 27.35
C SER A 34 -0.82 32.83 27.05
N LYS A 35 -1.77 32.16 27.72
CA LYS A 35 -2.16 30.78 27.40
C LYS A 35 -2.80 30.64 26.02
N TYR A 36 -3.61 31.61 25.59
CA TYR A 36 -4.28 31.59 24.29
C TYR A 36 -3.32 31.88 23.11
N LEU A 37 -2.33 32.75 23.33
CA LEU A 37 -1.26 33.04 22.38
C LEU A 37 -0.23 31.90 22.33
N TYR A 38 0.05 31.24 23.46
CA TYR A 38 0.82 29.99 23.48
C TYR A 38 0.10 28.89 22.69
N PHE A 39 -1.22 28.74 22.88
CA PHE A 39 -2.01 27.74 22.16
C PHE A 39 -2.06 28.04 20.65
N LYS A 40 -2.24 29.30 20.23
CA LYS A 40 -2.22 29.65 18.80
C LYS A 40 -0.83 29.58 18.16
N CYS A 41 0.26 29.91 18.87
CA CYS A 41 1.62 29.69 18.36
C CYS A 41 1.97 28.20 18.28
N PHE A 42 1.44 27.38 19.20
CA PHE A 42 1.61 25.93 19.16
C PHE A 42 0.83 25.30 18.01
N TYR A 43 -0.41 25.75 17.77
CA TYR A 43 -1.21 25.31 16.62
C TYR A 43 -0.70 25.82 15.28
N PHE A 44 -0.12 27.03 15.20
CA PHE A 44 0.48 27.52 13.96
C PHE A 44 1.80 26.80 13.64
N LYS A 45 2.59 26.43 14.66
CA LYS A 45 3.72 25.52 14.47
C LYS A 45 3.25 24.13 14.03
N ILE A 46 2.23 23.55 14.66
CA ILE A 46 1.72 22.22 14.28
C ILE A 46 1.10 22.23 12.87
N ALA A 47 0.36 23.27 12.48
CA ALA A 47 -0.23 23.38 11.14
C ALA A 47 0.83 23.61 10.04
N PHE A 48 1.89 24.37 10.33
CA PHE A 48 3.01 24.55 9.40
C PHE A 48 3.88 23.29 9.28
N PHE A 49 4.02 22.52 10.36
CA PHE A 49 4.70 21.22 10.33
C PHE A 49 3.85 20.11 9.66
N LEU A 50 2.52 20.17 9.75
CA LEU A 50 1.61 19.25 9.06
C LEU A 50 1.53 19.51 7.54
N SER A 51 1.68 20.76 7.08
CA SER A 51 1.73 21.06 5.63
C SER A 51 3.08 20.78 4.98
N LEU A 52 4.13 20.46 5.76
CA LEU A 52 5.48 20.13 5.28
C LEU A 52 5.86 18.66 5.48
N GLY A 53 4.93 17.78 5.85
CA GLY A 53 5.15 16.33 5.86
C GLY A 53 6.21 15.83 6.85
N PHE A 54 6.55 16.59 7.89
CA PHE A 54 7.46 16.14 8.94
C PHE A 54 6.68 15.52 10.11
N TYR A 55 6.38 14.23 10.01
CA TYR A 55 6.09 13.41 11.17
C TYR A 55 7.37 13.24 12.00
N GLY A 56 7.23 13.34 13.33
CA GLY A 56 8.34 13.43 14.27
C GLY A 56 9.37 12.31 14.13
N ASN A 57 10.59 12.69 13.79
CA ASN A 57 11.80 11.89 14.02
C ASN A 57 12.10 11.87 15.52
N LEU A 58 11.67 10.81 16.20
CA LEU A 58 12.33 10.38 17.44
C LEU A 58 13.59 9.60 17.03
N TYR A 59 14.73 10.28 17.09
CA TYR A 59 16.09 9.73 17.01
C TYR A 59 16.41 8.83 15.81
N ALA A 60 16.15 9.30 14.58
CA ALA A 60 16.93 8.84 13.43
C ALA A 60 18.26 9.59 13.41
N SER A 61 19.38 8.87 13.42
CA SER A 61 20.72 9.47 13.32
C SER A 61 20.77 10.43 12.11
N ALA A 62 21.16 11.68 12.33
CA ALA A 62 21.15 12.71 11.28
C ALA A 62 22.05 12.38 10.07
N CYS A 63 22.91 11.35 10.15
CA CYS A 63 23.77 10.92 9.06
C CYS A 63 23.10 9.93 8.07
N SER A 64 22.05 9.20 8.46
CA SER A 64 21.41 8.21 7.58
C SER A 64 20.31 8.80 6.69
N GLY A 65 19.67 9.89 7.11
CA GLY A 65 18.53 10.50 6.39
C GLY A 65 18.84 10.93 4.96
N ASP A 66 19.98 11.58 4.73
CA ASP A 66 20.40 12.02 3.39
C ASP A 66 20.71 10.81 2.47
N SER A 67 21.29 9.74 3.03
CA SER A 67 21.58 8.53 2.26
C SER A 67 20.32 7.77 1.83
N LEU A 68 19.28 7.75 2.67
CA LEU A 68 18.01 7.09 2.37
C LEU A 68 17.22 7.86 1.31
N SER A 69 17.10 9.18 1.46
CA SER A 69 16.39 10.04 0.50
C SER A 69 17.02 9.95 -0.91
N ARG A 70 18.35 9.97 -1.00
CA ARG A 70 19.06 9.78 -2.27
C ARG A 70 18.83 8.40 -2.88
N LEU A 71 18.77 7.36 -2.05
CA LEU A 71 18.48 6.00 -2.51
C LEU A 71 17.06 5.91 -3.08
N GLU A 72 16.05 6.42 -2.35
CA GLU A 72 14.66 6.41 -2.80
C GLU A 72 14.50 7.20 -4.10
N THR A 73 15.12 8.37 -4.21
CA THR A 73 15.12 9.17 -5.44
C THR A 73 15.64 8.38 -6.64
N ARG A 74 16.72 7.62 -6.47
CA ARG A 74 17.28 6.77 -7.54
C ARG A 74 16.35 5.61 -7.91
N LEU A 75 15.73 4.97 -6.92
CA LEU A 75 14.78 3.88 -7.13
C LEU A 75 13.54 4.38 -7.90
N ILE A 76 12.98 5.52 -7.49
CA ILE A 76 11.85 6.19 -8.16
C ILE A 76 12.21 6.56 -9.59
N ALA A 77 13.41 7.11 -9.82
CA ALA A 77 13.88 7.42 -11.18
C ALA A 77 13.97 6.17 -12.06
N GLY A 78 14.44 5.04 -11.51
CA GLY A 78 14.46 3.75 -12.20
C GLY A 78 13.07 3.26 -12.58
N ILE A 79 12.09 3.34 -11.66
CA ILE A 79 10.69 2.99 -11.92
C ILE A 79 10.13 3.84 -13.05
N TYR A 80 10.28 5.17 -12.96
CA TYR A 80 9.79 6.10 -13.98
C TYR A 80 10.40 5.81 -15.36
N GLN A 81 11.71 5.58 -15.43
CA GLN A 81 12.39 5.22 -16.66
C GLN A 81 11.83 3.90 -17.25
N THR A 82 11.63 2.87 -16.43
CA THR A 82 11.08 1.59 -16.90
C THR A 82 9.64 1.72 -17.40
N ARG A 83 8.79 2.49 -16.72
CA ARG A 83 7.40 2.74 -17.15
C ARG A 83 7.33 3.49 -18.47
N ASN A 84 8.16 4.52 -18.65
CA ASN A 84 8.25 5.23 -19.92
C ASN A 84 8.67 4.29 -21.06
N GLN A 85 9.66 3.42 -20.84
CA GLN A 85 10.07 2.45 -21.84
C GLN A 85 8.99 1.42 -22.17
N GLN A 86 8.20 0.97 -21.17
CA GLN A 86 7.06 0.09 -21.41
C GLN A 86 5.98 0.78 -22.24
N HIS A 87 5.68 2.06 -21.96
CA HIS A 87 4.71 2.84 -22.71
C HIS A 87 5.07 2.93 -24.20
N GLU A 88 6.33 3.26 -24.52
CA GLU A 88 6.83 3.30 -25.90
C GLU A 88 6.73 1.93 -26.60
N LEU A 89 7.01 0.83 -25.88
CA LEU A 89 6.84 -0.51 -26.43
C LEU A 89 5.38 -0.83 -26.73
N ASN A 90 4.45 -0.46 -25.85
CA ASN A 90 3.03 -0.72 -26.04
C ASN A 90 2.51 0.02 -27.29
N ILE A 91 2.87 1.29 -27.47
CA ILE A 91 2.55 2.06 -28.69
C ILE A 91 3.08 1.34 -29.94
N THR A 92 4.34 0.90 -29.91
CA THR A 92 4.94 0.18 -31.05
C THR A 92 4.25 -1.15 -31.33
N GLN A 93 3.88 -1.90 -30.30
CA GLN A 93 3.15 -3.16 -30.43
C GLN A 93 1.77 -2.95 -31.05
N GLU A 94 1.05 -1.91 -30.64
CA GLU A 94 -0.26 -1.54 -31.21
C GLU A 94 -0.15 -1.17 -32.68
N GLN A 95 0.87 -0.39 -33.06
CA GLN A 95 1.14 -0.06 -34.46
C GLN A 95 1.40 -1.30 -35.32
N ILE A 96 2.21 -2.25 -34.81
CA ILE A 96 2.48 -3.52 -35.52
C ILE A 96 1.21 -4.38 -35.63
N ARG A 97 0.40 -4.45 -34.57
CA ARG A 97 -0.88 -5.16 -34.58
C ARG A 97 -1.84 -4.56 -35.61
N ALA A 98 -1.93 -3.23 -35.69
CA ALA A 98 -2.74 -2.55 -36.69
C ALA A 98 -2.28 -2.87 -38.12
N GLN A 99 -0.96 -2.90 -38.36
CA GLN A 99 -0.41 -3.32 -39.66
C GLN A 99 -0.75 -4.77 -40.00
N LEU A 100 -0.68 -5.70 -39.04
CA LEU A 100 -0.96 -7.13 -39.29
C LEU A 100 -2.39 -7.41 -39.79
N VAL A 101 -3.35 -6.55 -39.44
CA VAL A 101 -4.75 -6.64 -39.88
C VAL A 101 -4.91 -6.26 -41.37
N ASP A 102 -3.95 -5.52 -41.95
CA ASP A 102 -4.00 -5.12 -43.35
C ASP A 102 -4.02 -6.34 -44.30
N SER A 103 -5.02 -6.36 -45.19
CA SER A 103 -5.23 -7.42 -46.18
C SER A 103 -4.24 -7.35 -47.33
N GLN A 104 -3.57 -6.20 -47.54
CA GLN A 104 -2.62 -5.99 -48.64
C GLN A 104 -1.21 -6.51 -48.36
N LEU A 105 -0.91 -6.90 -47.11
CA LEU A 105 0.42 -7.39 -46.75
C LEU A 105 0.71 -8.78 -47.30
N SER A 106 1.89 -8.93 -47.90
CA SER A 106 2.40 -10.25 -48.32
C SER A 106 2.66 -11.16 -47.11
N LYS A 107 2.58 -12.48 -47.32
CA LYS A 107 2.88 -13.49 -46.29
C LYS A 107 4.25 -13.30 -45.63
N LYS A 108 5.25 -12.86 -46.41
CA LYS A 108 6.61 -12.59 -45.92
C LYS A 108 6.64 -11.37 -44.99
N GLN A 109 5.92 -10.31 -45.32
CA GLN A 109 5.82 -9.11 -44.46
C GLN A 109 5.09 -9.42 -43.15
N LYS A 110 3.98 -10.18 -43.20
CA LYS A 110 3.27 -10.62 -41.98
C LYS A 110 4.18 -11.42 -41.05
N ALA A 111 4.92 -12.39 -41.60
CA ALA A 111 5.87 -13.19 -40.81
C ALA A 111 7.00 -12.34 -40.18
N ALA A 112 7.46 -11.29 -40.86
CA ALA A 112 8.45 -10.37 -40.32
C ALA A 112 7.87 -9.53 -39.17
N LEU A 113 6.66 -9.00 -39.33
CA LEU A 113 5.94 -8.26 -38.29
C LEU A 113 5.66 -9.12 -37.06
N ASP A 114 5.21 -10.37 -37.24
CA ASP A 114 5.00 -11.32 -36.15
C ASP A 114 6.28 -11.61 -35.37
N LYS A 115 7.42 -11.74 -36.07
CA LYS A 115 8.72 -11.92 -35.44
C LYS A 115 9.10 -10.70 -34.60
N ASN A 116 8.88 -9.49 -35.11
CA ASN A 116 9.12 -8.25 -34.38
C ASN A 116 8.22 -8.14 -33.15
N LEU A 117 6.93 -8.47 -33.29
CA LEU A 117 5.98 -8.46 -32.18
C LEU A 117 6.40 -9.41 -31.07
N LYS A 118 6.87 -10.63 -31.41
CA LYS A 118 7.42 -11.58 -30.44
C LYS A 118 8.64 -11.02 -29.70
N GLN A 119 9.54 -10.33 -30.40
CA GLN A 119 10.71 -9.68 -29.78
C GLN A 119 10.29 -8.55 -28.82
N LEU A 120 9.32 -7.72 -29.22
CA LEU A 120 8.78 -6.65 -28.36
C LEU A 120 8.09 -7.23 -27.12
N ASN A 121 7.32 -8.31 -27.24
CA ASN A 121 6.69 -8.98 -26.10
C ASN A 121 7.73 -9.50 -25.10
N LEU A 122 8.83 -10.09 -25.57
CA LEU A 122 9.94 -10.52 -24.71
C LEU A 122 10.60 -9.32 -24.00
N LYS A 123 10.78 -8.20 -24.71
CA LYS A 123 11.33 -6.97 -24.13
C LYS A 123 10.40 -6.37 -23.07
N ALA A 124 9.09 -6.33 -23.33
CA ALA A 124 8.08 -5.88 -22.38
C ALA A 124 8.07 -6.75 -21.11
N ALA A 125 8.13 -8.08 -21.25
CA ALA A 125 8.22 -8.99 -20.12
C ALA A 125 9.49 -8.77 -19.28
N ASN A 126 10.62 -8.49 -19.91
CA ASN A 126 11.86 -8.17 -19.20
C ASN A 126 11.81 -6.82 -18.47
N LEU A 127 11.21 -5.78 -19.09
CA LEU A 127 11.01 -4.48 -18.44
C LEU A 127 10.05 -4.58 -17.26
N SER A 128 8.99 -5.38 -17.37
CA SER A 128 8.07 -5.62 -16.26
C SER A 128 8.79 -6.26 -15.07
N LYS A 129 9.65 -7.27 -15.30
CA LYS A 129 10.50 -7.85 -14.25
C LYS A 129 11.47 -6.84 -13.63
N LEU A 130 12.02 -5.94 -14.43
CA LEU A 130 12.94 -4.90 -13.97
C LEU A 130 12.21 -3.85 -13.11
N GLU A 131 11.04 -3.39 -13.53
CA GLU A 131 10.19 -2.50 -12.74
C GLU A 131 9.81 -3.13 -11.40
N GLN A 132 9.38 -4.40 -11.40
CA GLN A 132 9.09 -5.14 -10.17
C GLN A 132 10.31 -5.16 -9.24
N ALA A 133 11.53 -5.39 -9.75
CA ALA A 133 12.73 -5.37 -8.93
C ALA A 133 13.00 -3.99 -8.30
N TYR A 134 12.76 -2.88 -9.02
CA TYR A 134 12.87 -1.54 -8.45
C TYR A 134 11.82 -1.29 -7.36
N LEU A 135 10.57 -1.70 -7.58
CA LEU A 135 9.49 -1.55 -6.61
C LEU A 135 9.79 -2.32 -5.32
N MET A 136 10.31 -3.55 -5.42
CA MET A 136 10.73 -4.34 -4.26
C MET A 136 11.83 -3.62 -3.46
N LEU A 137 12.86 -3.10 -4.14
CA LEU A 137 13.94 -2.38 -3.46
C LEU A 137 13.47 -1.08 -2.79
N LEU A 138 12.48 -0.39 -3.38
CA LEU A 138 11.87 0.81 -2.79
C LEU A 138 11.02 0.46 -1.56
N SER A 139 10.30 -0.66 -1.61
CA SER A 139 9.62 -1.19 -0.42
C SER A 139 10.62 -1.51 0.69
N ASP A 140 11.70 -2.20 0.36
CA ASP A 140 12.76 -2.53 1.33
C ASP A 140 13.46 -1.30 1.90
N SER A 141 13.66 -0.24 1.12
CA SER A 141 14.22 1.01 1.62
C SER A 141 13.27 1.70 2.60
N ARG A 142 11.97 1.73 2.30
CA ARG A 142 10.95 2.32 3.18
C ARG A 142 10.80 1.56 4.51
N LYS A 143 11.08 0.26 4.54
CA LYS A 143 11.13 -0.54 5.79
C LYS A 143 12.30 -0.15 6.72
N LEU A 144 13.33 0.54 6.22
CA LEU A 144 14.54 0.84 7.01
C LEU A 144 14.29 1.75 8.20
N ILE A 145 13.30 2.64 8.12
CA ILE A 145 12.98 3.59 9.21
C ILE A 145 12.49 2.91 10.48
N TYR A 146 12.12 1.63 10.39
CA TYR A 146 11.60 0.82 11.49
C TYR A 146 12.60 -0.22 12.00
N LYS A 147 13.79 -0.30 11.41
CA LYS A 147 14.85 -1.20 11.84
C LYS A 147 15.75 -0.51 12.86
N ARG A 148 16.32 -1.30 13.77
CA ARG A 148 17.41 -0.82 14.64
C ARG A 148 18.63 -0.44 13.78
N ASP A 149 19.36 0.59 14.19
CA ASP A 149 20.49 1.16 13.44
C ASP A 149 21.47 0.14 12.82
N PRO A 150 22.00 -0.86 13.55
CA PRO A 150 22.93 -1.82 12.95
C PRO A 150 22.28 -2.65 11.83
N ASP A 151 21.04 -3.08 12.01
CA ASP A 151 20.28 -3.87 11.04
C ASP A 151 19.86 -3.04 9.83
N ALA A 152 19.52 -1.77 10.06
CA ALA A 152 19.21 -0.80 9.02
C ALA A 152 20.42 -0.57 8.11
N GLN A 153 21.62 -0.39 8.67
CA GLN A 153 22.86 -0.18 7.91
C GLN A 153 23.25 -1.41 7.06
N ILE A 154 23.09 -2.61 7.62
CA ILE A 154 23.33 -3.86 6.86
C ILE A 154 22.35 -3.97 5.69
N SER A 155 21.07 -3.70 5.95
CA SER A 155 20.01 -3.73 4.93
C SER A 155 20.27 -2.68 3.83
N LEU A 156 20.65 -1.46 4.21
CA LEU A 156 20.98 -0.37 3.29
C LEU A 156 22.14 -0.73 2.35
N LYS A 157 23.21 -1.37 2.87
CA LYS A 157 24.32 -1.87 2.04
C LYS A 157 23.87 -2.92 1.04
N ARG A 158 22.98 -3.83 1.45
CA ARG A 158 22.41 -4.86 0.56
C ARG A 158 21.56 -4.24 -0.54
N ILE A 159 20.68 -3.29 -0.21
CA ILE A 159 19.84 -2.58 -1.18
C ILE A 159 20.70 -1.82 -2.20
N ASN A 160 21.72 -1.08 -1.74
CA ASN A 160 22.64 -0.37 -2.64
C ASN A 160 23.40 -1.31 -3.59
N LYS A 161 23.83 -2.48 -3.10
CA LYS A 161 24.49 -3.49 -3.94
C LYS A 161 23.54 -4.08 -4.97
N ALA A 162 22.29 -4.36 -4.58
CA ALA A 162 21.25 -4.85 -5.50
C ALA A 162 20.91 -3.80 -6.56
N LEU A 163 20.70 -2.54 -6.16
CA LEU A 163 20.46 -1.42 -7.06
C LEU A 163 21.59 -1.25 -8.07
N SER A 164 22.85 -1.25 -7.62
CA SER A 164 24.01 -1.14 -8.50
C SER A 164 24.11 -2.30 -9.50
N SER A 165 23.57 -3.48 -9.15
CA SER A 165 23.51 -4.62 -10.05
C SER A 165 22.38 -4.46 -11.07
N LEU A 166 21.21 -3.95 -10.67
CA LEU A 166 20.10 -3.64 -11.57
C LEU A 166 20.44 -2.52 -12.56
N GLU A 167 21.11 -1.46 -12.11
CA GLU A 167 21.56 -0.36 -12.98
C GLU A 167 22.55 -0.85 -14.04
N LYS A 168 23.40 -1.84 -13.72
CA LYS A 168 24.30 -2.48 -14.70
C LYS A 168 23.57 -3.43 -15.66
N MET A 169 22.42 -3.97 -15.25
CA MET A 169 21.56 -4.76 -16.13
C MET A 169 20.75 -3.89 -17.10
N GLN A 170 20.70 -2.56 -16.90
CA GLN A 170 20.03 -1.69 -17.86
C GLN A 170 20.69 -1.80 -19.24
N LEU A 171 19.83 -2.17 -20.19
CA LEU A 171 20.12 -2.43 -21.60
C LEU A 171 20.85 -1.23 -22.23
N PRO A 172 21.89 -1.45 -23.05
CA PRO A 172 22.49 -0.38 -23.80
C PRO A 172 21.45 0.27 -24.70
N SER A 173 21.49 1.60 -24.68
CA SER A 173 20.89 2.46 -25.68
C SER A 173 21.43 2.03 -27.05
N GLY A 174 20.65 1.24 -27.79
CA GLY A 174 20.96 0.82 -29.16
C GLY A 174 22.10 -0.18 -29.31
N ALA A 175 21.86 -1.47 -29.05
CA ALA A 175 22.51 -2.58 -29.75
C ALA A 175 21.76 -3.89 -29.47
N GLU A 176 21.73 -4.78 -30.45
CA GLU A 176 21.09 -6.10 -30.41
C GLU A 176 21.59 -6.97 -29.23
N PHE A 177 20.69 -7.47 -28.38
CA PHE A 177 21.03 -8.47 -27.36
C PHE A 177 20.60 -9.87 -27.80
N LYS A 178 21.55 -10.81 -27.76
CA LYS A 178 21.27 -12.24 -27.86
C LYS A 178 20.61 -12.75 -26.58
N VAL A 179 19.56 -13.52 -26.82
CA VAL A 179 18.59 -14.09 -25.89
C VAL A 179 19.23 -15.00 -24.82
N LEU A 180 18.89 -14.79 -23.55
CA LEU A 180 18.88 -15.84 -22.54
C LEU A 180 17.43 -16.23 -22.25
N LYS A 181 17.15 -17.54 -22.35
CA LYS A 181 15.83 -18.14 -22.08
C LYS A 181 15.45 -17.94 -20.62
N ASN A 182 14.24 -17.46 -20.36
CA ASN A 182 13.70 -17.34 -19.03
C ASN A 182 12.31 -17.99 -18.92
N LYS A 183 12.10 -18.69 -17.80
CA LYS A 183 10.82 -19.25 -17.33
C LYS A 183 9.78 -18.15 -17.15
N GLU A 184 8.54 -18.50 -17.53
CA GLU A 184 7.34 -17.68 -17.38
C GLU A 184 6.95 -17.50 -15.91
N ILE A 185 6.46 -16.30 -15.59
CA ILE A 185 5.76 -15.98 -14.35
C ILE A 185 4.27 -16.21 -14.65
N PRO A 186 3.54 -17.02 -13.87
CA PRO A 186 2.11 -17.15 -14.07
C PRO A 186 1.42 -15.89 -13.54
N HIS A 187 0.76 -15.16 -14.43
CA HIS A 187 -0.33 -14.27 -14.05
C HIS A 187 -1.56 -15.14 -13.76
N ALA A 188 -2.10 -15.05 -12.55
CA ALA A 188 -3.42 -15.59 -12.25
C ALA A 188 -4.44 -14.74 -13.01
N SER A 189 -4.94 -15.27 -14.12
CA SER A 189 -6.09 -14.74 -14.83
C SER A 189 -7.30 -14.74 -13.89
N ASN A 190 -8.07 -13.65 -13.87
CA ASN A 190 -9.42 -13.61 -13.31
C ASN A 190 -10.25 -14.72 -13.96
N LYS A 191 -10.42 -15.86 -13.30
CA LYS A 191 -11.39 -16.89 -13.70
C LYS A 191 -12.10 -17.43 -12.46
N VAL A 192 -13.40 -17.59 -12.65
CA VAL A 192 -14.40 -18.10 -11.72
C VAL A 192 -14.03 -19.53 -11.31
N TYR A 193 -14.14 -19.83 -10.01
CA TYR A 193 -13.72 -21.09 -9.38
C TYR A 193 -14.95 -21.98 -9.13
N ASP A 194 -15.02 -23.17 -9.73
CA ASP A 194 -16.25 -24.00 -9.78
C ASP A 194 -16.20 -25.32 -8.96
N GLN A 195 -15.33 -25.47 -7.96
CA GLN A 195 -15.33 -26.68 -7.12
C GLN A 195 -15.23 -26.35 -5.63
N ILE A 196 -16.38 -26.45 -4.94
CA ILE A 196 -16.52 -26.35 -3.49
C ILE A 196 -16.21 -27.74 -2.91
N LEU A 197 -15.13 -27.87 -2.13
CA LEU A 197 -14.94 -29.03 -1.25
C LEU A 197 -15.70 -28.77 0.06
N ASP A 198 -16.60 -29.69 0.42
CA ASP A 198 -17.38 -29.69 1.67
C ASP A 198 -16.48 -29.88 2.92
N SER A 199 -15.78 -28.82 3.27
CA SER A 199 -15.18 -28.60 4.58
C SER A 199 -15.43 -27.14 4.98
N PRO A 200 -15.46 -26.77 6.28
CA PRO A 200 -15.56 -25.37 6.71
C PRO A 200 -14.42 -24.49 6.18
N CYS A 201 -13.40 -25.13 5.61
CA CYS A 201 -12.32 -24.58 4.82
C CYS A 201 -12.60 -24.90 3.33
N GLN A 202 -13.31 -24.01 2.64
CA GLN A 202 -13.53 -24.17 1.20
C GLN A 202 -12.26 -23.76 0.46
N LEU A 203 -11.56 -24.76 -0.08
CA LEU A 203 -10.38 -24.58 -0.91
C LEU A 203 -10.76 -24.72 -2.38
N THR A 204 -10.31 -23.75 -3.16
CA THR A 204 -10.41 -23.78 -4.62
C THR A 204 -9.04 -24.11 -5.20
N GLN A 205 -9.05 -24.84 -6.31
CA GLN A 205 -7.86 -25.25 -7.04
C GLN A 205 -7.98 -24.80 -8.50
N ASN A 206 -6.87 -24.39 -9.12
CA ASN A 206 -6.87 -24.14 -10.57
C ASN A 206 -6.86 -25.46 -11.36
N GLU A 207 -7.24 -25.41 -12.66
CA GLU A 207 -7.30 -26.59 -13.54
C GLU A 207 -5.99 -27.39 -13.59
N GLU A 208 -4.84 -26.71 -13.54
CA GLU A 208 -3.51 -27.33 -13.55
C GLU A 208 -3.10 -27.92 -12.18
N GLY A 209 -3.89 -27.68 -11.14
CA GLY A 209 -3.65 -28.10 -9.78
C GLY A 209 -2.49 -27.43 -9.04
N SER A 210 -1.89 -26.42 -9.66
CA SER A 210 -0.68 -25.72 -9.21
C SER A 210 -0.93 -24.57 -8.23
N ILE A 211 -2.16 -24.07 -8.16
CA ILE A 211 -2.60 -22.95 -7.33
C ILE A 211 -3.72 -23.42 -6.42
N TRP A 212 -3.60 -23.10 -5.14
CA TRP A 212 -4.60 -23.37 -4.11
C TRP A 212 -4.96 -22.07 -3.43
N ALA A 213 -6.24 -21.81 -3.23
CA ALA A 213 -6.69 -20.63 -2.50
C ALA A 213 -7.89 -20.98 -1.62
N ASN A 214 -7.99 -20.36 -0.45
CA ASN A 214 -9.25 -20.36 0.28
C ASN A 214 -10.22 -19.33 -0.34
N GLU A 215 -11.50 -19.48 -0.02
CA GLU A 215 -12.48 -18.45 -0.29
C GLU A 215 -12.20 -17.16 0.51
N TYR A 216 -12.72 -16.05 0.01
CA TYR A 216 -12.64 -14.78 0.71
C TYR A 216 -13.46 -14.82 2.01
N SER A 217 -12.86 -14.35 3.10
CA SER A 217 -13.56 -14.10 4.37
C SER A 217 -13.49 -12.62 4.72
N SER A 218 -14.52 -12.09 5.40
CA SER A 218 -14.51 -10.70 5.88
C SER A 218 -13.33 -10.49 6.83
N PHE A 219 -12.58 -9.42 6.63
CA PHE A 219 -11.40 -9.07 7.41
C PHE A 219 -11.70 -7.86 8.30
N PHE A 220 -12.17 -6.77 7.70
CA PHE A 220 -12.66 -5.60 8.42
C PHE A 220 -13.63 -4.80 7.57
N GLU A 221 -14.41 -3.96 8.23
CA GLU A 221 -15.40 -3.08 7.63
C GLU A 221 -15.21 -1.68 8.26
N TYR A 222 -15.37 -0.63 7.47
CA TYR A 222 -15.12 0.74 7.92
C TYR A 222 -15.99 1.77 7.22
N THR A 223 -16.64 2.61 8.02
CA THR A 223 -17.24 3.85 7.57
C THR A 223 -16.75 5.02 8.41
N ASP A 224 -16.28 6.08 7.75
CA ASP A 224 -15.91 7.30 8.46
C ASP A 224 -17.14 7.87 9.19
N PRO A 225 -17.04 8.20 10.50
CA PRO A 225 -18.17 8.69 11.28
C PRO A 225 -18.87 9.92 10.68
N ARG A 226 -18.17 10.71 9.85
CA ARG A 226 -18.70 11.90 9.17
C ARG A 226 -19.67 11.56 8.05
N ILE A 227 -19.58 10.36 7.47
CA ILE A 227 -20.43 9.91 6.35
C ILE A 227 -21.33 8.73 6.73
N SER A 228 -21.25 8.21 7.96
CA SER A 228 -22.03 7.08 8.44
C SER A 228 -23.54 7.21 8.22
N SER A 229 -24.08 8.43 8.26
CA SER A 229 -25.51 8.67 7.99
C SER A 229 -25.97 8.27 6.58
N TYR A 230 -25.04 8.23 5.61
CA TYR A 230 -25.30 7.84 4.22
C TYR A 230 -25.18 6.33 3.99
N PHE A 231 -24.55 5.61 4.92
CA PHE A 231 -24.19 4.19 4.81
C PHE A 231 -24.87 3.42 5.94
N LYS A 232 -26.17 3.16 5.79
CA LYS A 232 -27.00 2.52 6.83
C LYS A 232 -27.09 1.01 6.71
N GLU A 233 -27.04 0.50 5.48
CA GLU A 233 -27.25 -0.91 5.16
C GLU A 233 -25.92 -1.68 4.99
N GLN A 234 -24.85 -0.95 4.71
CA GLN A 234 -23.51 -1.48 4.45
C GLN A 234 -22.45 -0.42 4.77
N ASP A 235 -21.23 -0.86 5.10
CA ASP A 235 -20.11 0.03 5.42
C ASP A 235 -19.42 0.56 4.17
N PHE A 236 -19.02 1.83 4.16
CA PHE A 236 -18.39 2.48 3.00
C PHE A 236 -17.22 1.70 2.39
N LEU A 237 -16.41 1.06 3.24
CA LEU A 237 -15.31 0.21 2.87
C LEU A 237 -15.45 -1.17 3.53
N GLU A 238 -15.44 -2.22 2.73
CA GLU A 238 -15.32 -3.60 3.19
C GLU A 238 -14.00 -4.20 2.69
N CYS A 239 -13.32 -4.94 3.54
CA CYS A 239 -12.10 -5.65 3.18
C CYS A 239 -12.27 -7.15 3.42
N PHE A 240 -11.94 -7.94 2.41
CA PHE A 240 -11.94 -9.39 2.47
C PHE A 240 -10.53 -9.92 2.31
N ALA A 241 -10.19 -10.97 3.07
CA ALA A 241 -8.89 -11.62 3.00
C ALA A 241 -9.02 -13.05 2.49
N ARG A 242 -7.99 -13.50 1.75
CA ARG A 242 -7.75 -14.90 1.44
C ARG A 242 -6.26 -15.21 1.33
N PHE A 243 -5.88 -16.47 1.46
CA PHE A 243 -4.52 -16.93 1.17
C PHE A 243 -4.47 -17.72 -0.12
N ILE A 244 -3.37 -17.54 -0.86
CA ILE A 244 -3.08 -18.24 -2.10
C ILE A 244 -1.72 -18.95 -1.95
N GLU A 245 -1.65 -20.22 -2.29
CA GLU A 245 -0.41 -20.99 -2.41
C GLU A 245 -0.11 -21.30 -3.88
N VAL A 246 1.09 -20.93 -4.33
CA VAL A 246 1.63 -21.28 -5.65
C VAL A 246 3.01 -21.88 -5.49
N LYS A 247 3.17 -23.17 -5.79
CA LYS A 247 4.47 -23.88 -5.71
C LYS A 247 5.20 -23.64 -4.37
N LYS A 248 4.50 -23.80 -3.23
CA LYS A 248 4.99 -23.56 -1.87
C LYS A 248 5.35 -22.11 -1.53
N LYS A 249 4.94 -21.14 -2.36
CA LYS A 249 4.97 -19.72 -2.04
C LYS A 249 3.58 -19.30 -1.61
N TYR A 250 3.50 -18.49 -0.57
CA TYR A 250 2.23 -18.04 0.00
C TYR A 250 2.04 -16.55 -0.25
N TYR A 251 0.80 -16.18 -0.50
CA TYR A 251 0.39 -14.80 -0.69
C TYR A 251 -0.86 -14.55 0.15
N LEU A 252 -0.92 -13.39 0.79
CA LEU A 252 -2.15 -12.85 1.38
C LEU A 252 -2.77 -11.91 0.36
N GLU A 253 -3.97 -12.22 -0.10
CA GLU A 253 -4.73 -11.35 -0.97
C GLU A 253 -5.82 -10.62 -0.19
N LEU A 254 -5.82 -9.30 -0.29
CA LEU A 254 -6.84 -8.42 0.25
C LEU A 254 -7.66 -7.83 -0.89
N LYS A 255 -8.98 -7.94 -0.78
CA LYS A 255 -9.96 -7.35 -1.70
C LYS A 255 -10.72 -6.26 -0.97
N PHE A 256 -10.55 -5.01 -1.41
CA PHE A 256 -11.28 -3.85 -0.92
C PHE A 256 -12.48 -3.61 -1.83
N VAL A 257 -13.66 -3.51 -1.23
CA VAL A 257 -14.90 -3.11 -1.88
C VAL A 257 -15.26 -1.74 -1.31
N LEU A 258 -15.13 -0.71 -2.14
CA LEU A 258 -15.52 0.64 -1.76
C LEU A 258 -16.84 0.96 -2.42
N HIS A 259 -17.87 1.22 -1.62
CA HIS A 259 -19.24 1.49 -2.08
C HIS A 259 -19.40 2.93 -2.57
N SER A 260 -18.53 3.31 -3.49
CA SER A 260 -18.59 4.58 -4.20
C SER A 260 -17.75 4.53 -5.48
N PRO A 261 -18.26 5.06 -6.61
CA PRO A 261 -17.47 5.25 -7.82
C PRO A 261 -16.42 6.37 -7.67
N LYS A 262 -16.53 7.19 -6.61
CA LYS A 262 -15.59 8.28 -6.29
C LYS A 262 -14.53 7.88 -5.27
N ALA A 263 -14.48 6.61 -4.88
CA ALA A 263 -13.53 6.13 -3.88
C ALA A 263 -12.07 6.43 -4.24
N SER A 264 -11.73 6.33 -5.53
CA SER A 264 -10.41 6.70 -6.07
C SER A 264 -10.07 8.19 -5.91
N GLN A 265 -11.05 9.09 -5.83
CA GLN A 265 -10.81 10.51 -5.57
C GLN A 265 -10.56 10.77 -4.08
N ILE A 266 -11.19 9.97 -3.21
CA ILE A 266 -11.12 10.11 -1.75
C ILE A 266 -9.79 9.55 -1.25
N TYR A 267 -9.54 8.25 -1.50
CA TYR A 267 -8.33 7.57 -1.03
C TYR A 267 -7.15 7.77 -1.99
N GLY A 268 -7.39 8.02 -3.26
CA GLY A 268 -6.35 8.06 -4.27
C GLY A 268 -6.05 6.66 -4.82
N SER A 269 -4.78 6.41 -5.17
CA SER A 269 -4.29 5.08 -5.57
C SER A 269 -3.38 4.48 -4.51
N ILE A 270 -3.04 3.19 -4.67
CA ILE A 270 -2.04 2.53 -3.84
C ILE A 270 -0.73 2.48 -4.63
N ASP A 271 0.35 2.96 -4.00
CA ASP A 271 1.69 2.77 -4.53
C ASP A 271 2.19 1.38 -4.10
N PRO A 272 2.42 0.43 -5.03
CA PRO A 272 2.85 -0.91 -4.67
C PRO A 272 4.22 -0.95 -3.95
N SER A 273 5.01 0.13 -4.04
CA SER A 273 6.25 0.23 -3.28
C SER A 273 6.06 0.66 -1.82
N ASN A 274 4.88 1.10 -1.41
CA ASN A 274 4.56 1.30 0.00
C ASN A 274 4.22 -0.06 0.65
N PRO A 275 4.95 -0.48 1.69
CA PRO A 275 4.56 -1.66 2.44
C PRO A 275 3.30 -1.37 3.25
N ALA A 276 2.38 -2.33 3.30
CA ALA A 276 1.32 -2.32 4.31
C ALA A 276 1.84 -2.89 5.63
N ARG A 277 1.12 -2.68 6.73
CA ARG A 277 1.52 -3.13 8.06
C ARG A 277 0.36 -3.86 8.72
N LEU A 278 0.66 -5.02 9.30
CA LEU A 278 -0.23 -5.71 10.23
C LEU A 278 0.30 -5.50 11.64
N ASP A 279 -0.54 -4.95 12.50
CA ASP A 279 -0.32 -4.82 13.93
C ASP A 279 -0.98 -5.98 14.66
N PHE A 280 -0.32 -6.51 15.69
CA PHE A 280 -0.81 -7.65 16.46
C PHE A 280 -1.17 -7.22 17.89
N LEU A 281 -2.04 -7.99 18.54
CA LEU A 281 -2.49 -7.71 19.91
C LEU A 281 -1.33 -7.61 20.93
N ASN A 282 -0.23 -8.30 20.66
CA ASN A 282 0.95 -8.28 21.53
C ASN A 282 1.83 -7.01 21.35
N GLY A 283 1.42 -6.08 20.48
CA GLY A 283 2.13 -4.84 20.18
C GLY A 283 3.22 -4.95 19.12
N ASP A 284 3.50 -6.16 18.63
CA ASP A 284 4.41 -6.37 17.51
C ASP A 284 3.72 -6.07 16.17
N PHE A 285 4.49 -6.08 15.09
CA PHE A 285 3.99 -5.85 13.73
C PHE A 285 4.81 -6.60 12.68
N ILE A 286 4.21 -6.82 11.50
CA ILE A 286 4.92 -7.26 10.29
C ILE A 286 4.62 -6.31 9.13
N TYR A 287 5.57 -6.19 8.20
CA TYR A 287 5.38 -5.44 6.96
C TYR A 287 5.05 -6.38 5.82
N LEU A 288 3.98 -6.03 5.10
CA LEU A 288 3.54 -6.76 3.94
C LEU A 288 4.08 -6.09 2.67
N GLU A 289 4.84 -6.85 1.89
CA GLU A 289 5.38 -6.40 0.61
C GLU A 289 4.41 -6.71 -0.52
N THR A 290 3.99 -5.67 -1.24
CA THR A 290 3.08 -5.83 -2.38
C THR A 290 3.76 -6.64 -3.48
N PHE A 291 3.12 -7.75 -3.84
CA PHE A 291 3.52 -8.61 -4.95
C PHE A 291 2.78 -8.25 -6.24
N ALA A 292 1.47 -8.05 -6.13
CA ALA A 292 0.62 -7.66 -7.25
C ALA A 292 -0.47 -6.69 -6.76
N LEU A 293 -0.84 -5.76 -7.63
CA LEU A 293 -1.86 -4.76 -7.36
C LEU A 293 -2.75 -4.64 -8.59
N ASN A 294 -4.04 -4.89 -8.42
CA ASN A 294 -5.08 -4.58 -9.39
C ASN A 294 -5.96 -3.46 -8.81
N THR A 295 -5.63 -2.23 -9.16
CA THR A 295 -6.47 -1.06 -8.86
C THR A 295 -7.40 -0.83 -10.03
N SER A 296 -8.68 -0.54 -9.74
CA SER A 296 -9.64 0.12 -10.62
C SER A 296 -10.40 -0.75 -11.62
N GLU A 297 -11.17 -1.69 -11.07
CA GLU A 297 -12.39 -2.14 -11.74
C GLU A 297 -13.58 -1.48 -11.04
N ILE A 298 -14.22 -0.52 -11.72
CA ILE A 298 -15.56 -0.09 -11.32
C ILE A 298 -16.49 -1.22 -11.75
N GLU A 299 -17.12 -1.86 -10.78
CA GLU A 299 -18.01 -2.97 -11.05
C GLU A 299 -19.24 -2.48 -11.82
N ALA A 300 -19.44 -3.03 -13.02
CA ALA A 300 -20.57 -2.71 -13.87
C ALA A 300 -21.86 -3.25 -13.23
N GLY A 301 -22.67 -2.36 -12.67
CA GLY A 301 -23.96 -2.69 -12.04
C GLY A 301 -24.12 -2.02 -10.68
N THR A 302 -23.16 -2.23 -9.78
CA THR A 302 -23.17 -1.63 -8.44
C THR A 302 -22.53 -0.24 -8.41
N GLY A 303 -21.57 0.02 -9.32
CA GLY A 303 -20.76 1.24 -9.29
C GLY A 303 -19.70 1.23 -8.17
N ASN A 304 -19.47 0.07 -7.55
CA ASN A 304 -18.46 -0.11 -6.52
C ASN A 304 -17.06 -0.03 -7.13
N THR A 305 -16.12 0.54 -6.38
CA THR A 305 -14.71 0.51 -6.75
C THR A 305 -14.06 -0.70 -6.10
N LEU A 306 -13.53 -1.61 -6.93
CA LEU A 306 -12.82 -2.80 -6.47
C LEU A 306 -11.31 -2.59 -6.55
N ILE A 307 -10.61 -2.97 -5.48
CA ILE A 307 -9.16 -2.98 -5.42
C ILE A 307 -8.72 -4.32 -4.86
N THR A 308 -7.83 -5.01 -5.57
CA THR A 308 -7.24 -6.27 -5.09
C THR A 308 -5.73 -6.12 -4.96
N ILE A 309 -5.19 -6.51 -3.81
CA ILE A 309 -3.76 -6.43 -3.50
C ILE A 309 -3.30 -7.80 -3.03
N GLN A 310 -2.22 -8.31 -3.62
CA GLN A 310 -1.54 -9.50 -3.14
C GLN A 310 -0.24 -9.11 -2.46
N TYR A 311 -0.06 -9.59 -1.23
CA TYR A 311 1.17 -9.45 -0.47
C TYR A 311 1.90 -10.78 -0.44
N LYS A 312 3.19 -10.78 -0.74
CA LYS A 312 4.01 -11.98 -0.63
C LYS A 312 4.35 -12.21 0.84
N LEU A 313 4.24 -13.47 1.28
CA LEU A 313 4.60 -13.88 2.63
C LEU A 313 5.80 -14.82 2.59
N ASP A 314 6.78 -14.57 3.45
CA ASP A 314 7.88 -15.49 3.68
C ASP A 314 7.59 -16.48 4.82
N LYS A 315 8.57 -17.33 5.13
CA LYS A 315 8.40 -18.36 6.16
C LYS A 315 8.27 -17.76 7.56
N GLU A 316 8.95 -16.64 7.82
CA GLU A 316 8.87 -15.95 9.10
C GLU A 316 7.48 -15.34 9.29
N ASP A 317 6.94 -14.66 8.26
CA ASP A 317 5.59 -14.11 8.24
C ASP A 317 4.54 -15.18 8.53
N LEU A 318 4.61 -16.31 7.82
CA LEU A 318 3.64 -17.42 7.97
C LEU A 318 3.70 -18.08 9.35
N ASN A 319 4.89 -18.15 9.94
CA ASN A 319 5.05 -18.67 11.30
C ASN A 319 4.51 -17.67 12.33
N TYR A 320 4.67 -16.38 12.08
CA TYR A 320 4.18 -15.32 12.95
C TYR A 320 2.65 -15.22 12.91
N LEU A 321 2.05 -15.18 11.72
CA LEU A 321 0.59 -15.17 11.50
C LEU A 321 -0.10 -16.42 12.06
N SER A 322 0.60 -17.56 12.11
CA SER A 322 0.02 -18.79 12.70
C SER A 322 -0.06 -18.77 14.23
N LYS A 323 0.63 -17.84 14.90
CA LYS A 323 0.74 -17.79 16.37
C LYS A 323 0.07 -16.59 16.99
N ASN A 324 -0.08 -15.50 16.23
CA ASN A 324 -0.52 -14.22 16.75
C ASN A 324 -1.77 -13.73 15.99
N GLU A 325 -2.65 -13.07 16.73
CA GLU A 325 -3.88 -12.46 16.23
C GLU A 325 -3.61 -11.02 15.77
N VAL A 326 -4.22 -10.64 14.66
CA VAL A 326 -4.04 -9.31 14.07
C VAL A 326 -5.06 -8.35 14.68
N ASP A 327 -4.56 -7.23 15.22
CA ASP A 327 -5.35 -6.15 15.83
C ASP A 327 -5.71 -5.06 14.82
N ALA A 328 -4.79 -4.69 13.94
CA ALA A 328 -5.02 -3.64 12.97
C ALA A 328 -4.26 -3.85 11.66
N PHE A 329 -4.78 -3.22 10.61
CA PHE A 329 -4.16 -3.15 9.30
C PHE A 329 -3.95 -1.69 8.90
N THR A 330 -2.70 -1.33 8.59
CA THR A 330 -2.34 0.01 8.11
C THR A 330 -1.93 -0.04 6.64
N ILE A 331 -2.52 0.83 5.84
CA ILE A 331 -2.23 0.97 4.40
C ILE A 331 -1.95 2.44 4.06
N ILE A 332 -1.04 2.64 3.09
CA ILE A 332 -0.66 3.97 2.61
C ILE A 332 -1.22 4.15 1.20
N TRP A 333 -2.16 5.06 1.08
CA TRP A 333 -2.69 5.57 -0.16
C TRP A 333 -1.88 6.78 -0.65
N THR A 334 -2.13 7.24 -1.88
CA THR A 334 -1.53 8.50 -2.35
C THR A 334 -2.02 9.72 -1.58
N ASN A 335 -3.24 9.68 -1.04
CA ASN A 335 -3.84 10.83 -0.34
C ASN A 335 -3.62 10.79 1.18
N GLY A 336 -3.05 9.72 1.74
CA GLY A 336 -2.85 9.59 3.17
C GLY A 336 -2.60 8.14 3.59
N ALA A 337 -2.53 7.92 4.91
CA ALA A 337 -2.44 6.59 5.48
C ALA A 337 -3.64 6.37 6.40
N ASP A 338 -4.22 5.18 6.33
CA ASP A 338 -5.32 4.76 7.20
C ASP A 338 -4.92 3.52 7.98
N ARG A 339 -5.37 3.47 9.24
CA ARG A 339 -5.27 2.32 10.13
C ARG A 339 -6.69 1.83 10.42
N PHE A 340 -6.97 0.60 10.04
CA PHE A 340 -8.24 -0.07 10.26
C PHE A 340 -8.11 -1.07 11.39
N GLU A 341 -9.02 -1.00 12.36
CA GLU A 341 -9.12 -1.99 13.43
C GLU A 341 -9.75 -3.27 12.86
N ILE A 342 -9.17 -4.42 13.20
CA ILE A 342 -9.65 -5.72 12.72
C ILE A 342 -10.72 -6.23 13.68
N ILE A 343 -11.90 -6.52 13.12
CA ILE A 343 -13.03 -7.06 13.89
C ILE A 343 -12.84 -8.56 14.11
N TYR A 344 -12.35 -9.28 13.10
CA TYR A 344 -12.19 -10.73 13.10
C TYR A 344 -10.71 -11.12 13.34
N LEU A 345 -10.27 -11.04 14.59
CA LEU A 345 -8.86 -11.14 15.00
C LEU A 345 -8.16 -12.46 14.60
N ASP A 346 -8.92 -13.56 14.47
CA ASP A 346 -8.44 -14.90 14.17
C ASP A 346 -8.58 -15.29 12.68
N VAL A 347 -9.19 -14.44 11.85
CA VAL A 347 -9.54 -14.80 10.46
C VAL A 347 -8.33 -15.21 9.64
N LEU A 348 -7.22 -14.46 9.72
CA LEU A 348 -6.01 -14.79 8.95
C LEU A 348 -5.37 -16.09 9.41
N LYS A 349 -5.41 -16.36 10.72
CA LYS A 349 -4.89 -17.61 11.30
C LYS A 349 -5.72 -18.80 10.82
N ASN A 350 -7.05 -18.69 10.90
CA ASN A 350 -7.97 -19.73 10.45
C ASN A 350 -7.83 -20.03 8.95
N LEU A 351 -7.75 -18.99 8.12
CA LEU A 351 -7.53 -19.11 6.68
C LEU A 351 -6.18 -19.77 6.35
N LEU A 352 -5.12 -19.44 7.10
CA LEU A 352 -3.80 -20.02 6.89
C LEU A 352 -3.74 -21.49 7.34
N GLU A 353 -4.33 -21.83 8.47
CA GLU A 353 -4.44 -23.21 8.95
C GLU A 353 -5.22 -24.07 7.96
N CYS A 354 -6.32 -23.53 7.43
CA CYS A 354 -7.11 -24.13 6.35
C CYS A 354 -6.23 -24.50 5.14
N LEU A 355 -5.43 -23.57 4.65
CA LEU A 355 -4.55 -23.81 3.50
C LEU A 355 -3.42 -24.81 3.82
N LYS A 356 -2.92 -24.84 5.06
CA LYS A 356 -1.86 -25.77 5.52
C LYS A 356 -2.35 -27.20 5.71
N LYS A 357 -3.62 -27.44 6.06
CA LYS A 357 -4.16 -28.82 6.23
C LYS A 357 -4.11 -29.68 4.96
N ARG A 358 -3.91 -29.05 3.81
CA ARG A 358 -3.67 -29.71 2.52
C ARG A 358 -2.28 -30.35 2.41
N SER A 359 -1.26 -29.68 2.95
CA SER A 359 0.15 -30.05 2.79
C SER A 359 0.60 -31.04 3.85
#